data_AF-A0A832TFE5-F1
#
_entry.id   AF-A0A832TFE5-F1
#
_cell.length_a   1.000
_cell.length_b   1.000
_cell.length_c   1.000
_cell.angle_alpha   90.00
_cell.angle_beta   90.00
_cell.angle_gamma   90.00
#
_symmetry.space_group_name_H-M   'P 1'
#
loop_
_entity.id
_entity.type
_entity.pdbx_description
1 polymer ?
#
loop_
_entity_poly.entity_id
_entity_poly.type
_entity_poly.pdbx_seq_one_letter_code
_entity_poly.pdbx_strand_id
1 'polypeptide(L)'
;LDKLQETEKGADKKAAKMGRRLLEAKNVRVLKTEKNLNTDNQIVNLAKSPDFVVATQDQGLKRLLKQNNVKLIVLRGKSHLELI
;
A
#
# COMPACT_ATOMS: atom_id res chain seq x y z
N LEU A 1 5.01 6.48 8.04
CA LEU A 1 6.26 6.77 7.30
C LEU A 1 7.28 7.55 8.14
N ASP A 2 6.84 8.39 9.09
CA ASP A 2 7.77 9.22 9.88
C ASP A 2 8.73 8.38 10.74
N LYS A 3 8.18 7.41 11.48
CA LYS A 3 8.99 6.44 12.22
C LYS A 3 10.04 5.74 11.35
N LEU A 4 9.69 5.32 10.12
CA LEU A 4 10.63 4.67 9.21
C LEU A 4 11.73 5.62 8.71
N GLN A 5 11.43 6.91 8.53
CA GLN A 5 12.44 7.90 8.15
C GLN A 5 13.46 8.16 9.28
N GLU A 6 13.02 7.99 10.53
CA GLU A 6 13.84 8.16 11.72
C GLU A 6 14.67 6.90 12.03
N THR A 7 14.08 5.70 11.91
CA THR A 7 14.70 4.45 12.33
C THR A 7 15.52 3.74 11.25
N GLU A 8 15.10 3.83 9.98
CA GLU A 8 15.75 3.10 8.89
C GLU A 8 17.01 3.80 8.37
N LYS A 9 17.86 3.05 7.64
CA LYS A 9 19.09 3.56 7.03
C LYS A 9 19.12 3.28 5.52
N GLY A 10 20.04 3.94 4.81
CA GLY A 10 20.31 3.63 3.41
C GLY A 10 19.10 3.78 2.46
N ALA A 11 18.82 2.73 1.69
CA ALA A 11 17.78 2.72 0.67
C ALA A 11 16.37 2.88 1.26
N ASP A 12 16.09 2.25 2.39
CA ASP A 12 14.76 2.23 2.99
C ASP A 12 14.37 3.61 3.53
N LYS A 13 15.31 4.32 4.17
CA LYS A 13 15.11 5.73 4.56
C LYS A 13 14.82 6.63 3.36
N LYS A 14 15.57 6.45 2.26
CA LYS A 14 15.36 7.22 1.01
C LYS A 14 13.98 6.93 0.42
N ALA A 15 13.55 5.67 0.39
CA ALA A 15 12.24 5.26 -0.09
C ALA A 15 11.11 5.84 0.77
N ALA A 16 11.23 5.76 2.11
CA ALA A 16 10.23 6.32 3.03
C ALA A 16 10.09 7.84 2.86
N LYS A 17 11.22 8.55 2.72
CA LYS A 17 11.23 10.01 2.47
C LYS A 17 10.58 10.37 1.14
N MET A 18 10.88 9.63 0.08
CA MET A 18 10.27 9.83 -1.25
C MET A 18 8.76 9.56 -1.21
N GLY A 19 8.35 8.45 -0.61
CA GLY A 19 6.93 8.10 -0.46
C GLY A 19 6.14 9.16 0.29
N ARG A 20 6.70 9.71 1.38
CA ARG A 20 6.06 10.80 2.14
C ARG A 20 5.82 12.04 1.28
N ARG A 21 6.84 12.48 0.55
CA ARG A 21 6.75 13.64 -0.36
C ARG A 21 5.70 13.43 -1.46
N LEU A 22 5.59 12.22 -2.00
CA LEU A 22 4.58 11.91 -3.01
C LEU A 22 3.16 11.98 -2.44
N LEU A 23 2.92 11.47 -1.23
CA LEU A 23 1.62 11.54 -0.58
C LEU A 23 1.19 12.98 -0.32
N GLU A 24 2.13 13.82 0.15
CA GLU A 24 1.92 15.26 0.39
C GLU A 24 1.62 16.00 -0.93
N ALA A 25 2.41 15.75 -1.97
CA ALA A 25 2.24 16.40 -3.27
C ALA A 25 0.97 16.00 -4.01
N LYS A 26 0.47 14.76 -3.81
CA LYS A 26 -0.72 14.24 -4.49
C LYS A 26 -2.02 14.48 -3.73
N ASN A 27 -1.96 15.06 -2.52
CA ASN A 27 -3.12 15.38 -1.68
C ASN A 27 -4.11 14.21 -1.59
N VAL A 28 -3.60 13.01 -1.29
CA VAL A 28 -4.42 11.80 -1.23
C VAL A 28 -5.30 11.78 0.03
N ARG A 29 -6.49 11.21 -0.08
CA ARG A 29 -7.37 11.00 1.08
C ARG A 29 -6.75 9.96 2.02
N VAL A 30 -6.52 10.35 3.28
CA VAL A 30 -6.03 9.46 4.32
C VAL A 30 -7.22 8.85 5.07
N LEU A 31 -7.29 7.51 5.07
CA LEU A 31 -8.29 6.78 5.85
C LEU A 31 -7.73 6.51 7.26
N LYS A 32 -8.51 6.83 8.29
CA LYS A 32 -8.16 6.50 9.67
C LYS A 32 -8.48 5.04 9.93
N THR A 33 -7.54 4.31 10.52
CA THR A 33 -7.70 2.90 10.87
C THR A 33 -7.51 2.67 12.38
N GLU A 34 -7.91 1.50 12.86
CA GLU A 34 -7.78 1.12 14.27
C GLU A 34 -6.31 0.92 14.66
N LYS A 35 -5.91 1.29 15.89
CA LYS A 35 -4.48 1.36 16.25
C LYS A 35 -3.77 0.02 16.51
N ASN A 36 -4.45 -1.12 16.44
CA ASN A 36 -3.89 -2.41 16.90
C ASN A 36 -3.99 -3.57 15.90
N LEU A 37 -4.41 -3.32 14.66
CA LEU A 37 -4.43 -4.36 13.63
C LEU A 37 -3.21 -4.24 12.74
N ASN A 38 -2.70 -5.39 12.29
CA ASN A 38 -1.70 -5.45 11.24
C ASN A 38 -2.21 -4.72 9.97
N THR A 39 -1.38 -3.87 9.38
CA THR A 39 -1.71 -3.05 8.20
C THR A 39 -2.30 -3.88 7.05
N ASP A 40 -1.75 -5.05 6.77
CA ASP A 40 -2.22 -5.92 5.68
C ASP A 40 -3.66 -6.40 5.94
N ASN A 41 -3.95 -6.80 7.18
CA ASN A 41 -5.31 -7.18 7.58
C ASN A 41 -6.29 -6.01 7.49
N GLN A 42 -5.85 -4.79 7.82
CA GLN A 42 -6.68 -3.60 7.66
C GLN A 42 -6.99 -3.32 6.19
N ILE A 43 -5.99 -3.42 5.31
CA ILE A 43 -6.17 -3.25 3.87
C ILE A 43 -7.16 -4.28 3.33
N VAL A 44 -6.98 -5.56 3.68
CA VAL A 44 -7.86 -6.64 3.21
C VAL A 44 -9.29 -6.44 3.70
N ASN A 45 -9.48 -6.12 4.98
CA ASN A 45 -10.82 -5.93 5.54
C ASN A 45 -11.54 -4.74 4.92
N LEU A 46 -10.84 -3.63 4.68
CA LEU A 46 -11.41 -2.46 4.01
C LEU A 46 -11.76 -2.76 2.55
N ALA A 47 -10.88 -3.48 1.85
CA ALA A 47 -11.01 -3.72 0.42
C ALA A 47 -11.95 -4.87 0.05
N LYS A 48 -12.57 -5.55 1.03
CA LYS A 48 -13.66 -6.49 0.79
C LYS A 48 -14.93 -5.82 0.23
N SER A 49 -15.09 -4.51 0.41
CA SER A 49 -16.14 -3.76 -0.26
C SER A 49 -15.85 -3.67 -1.78
N PRO A 50 -16.85 -3.83 -2.66
CA PRO A 50 -16.65 -3.85 -4.11
C PRO A 50 -16.14 -2.52 -4.70
N ASP A 51 -16.16 -1.44 -3.93
CA ASP A 51 -15.76 -0.10 -4.34
C ASP A 51 -14.24 0.13 -4.31
N PHE A 52 -13.47 -0.86 -3.86
CA PHE A 52 -12.03 -0.73 -3.70
C PHE A 52 -11.24 -1.54 -4.73
N VAL A 53 -10.13 -0.94 -5.15
CA VAL A 53 -9.05 -1.61 -5.87
C VAL A 53 -7.77 -1.32 -5.09
N VAL A 54 -6.96 -2.35 -4.82
CA VAL A 54 -5.75 -2.20 -4.02
C VAL A 54 -4.52 -2.18 -4.93
N ALA A 55 -3.68 -1.16 -4.76
CA ALA A 55 -2.38 -1.07 -5.43
C ALA A 55 -1.27 -1.55 -4.49
N THR A 56 -0.60 -2.67 -4.83
CA THR A 56 0.54 -3.18 -4.06
C THR A 56 1.50 -4.01 -4.92
N GLN A 57 2.78 -4.00 -4.53
CA GLN A 57 3.79 -4.89 -5.11
C GLN A 57 4.17 -6.07 -4.21
N ASP A 58 3.76 -6.04 -2.95
CA ASP A 58 4.09 -7.06 -1.98
C ASP A 58 3.46 -8.41 -2.37
N GLN A 59 4.27 -9.46 -2.45
CA GLN A 59 3.80 -10.77 -2.91
C GLN A 59 2.86 -11.44 -1.89
N GLY A 60 3.12 -11.27 -0.59
CA GLY A 60 2.30 -11.82 0.48
C GLY A 60 0.92 -11.18 0.51
N LEU A 61 0.88 -9.84 0.47
CA LEU A 61 -0.37 -9.08 0.44
C LEU A 61 -1.17 -9.35 -0.84
N LYS A 62 -0.51 -9.44 -2.01
CA LYS A 62 -1.20 -9.84 -3.26
C LYS A 62 -1.87 -11.21 -3.12
N ARG A 63 -1.18 -12.20 -2.55
CA ARG A 63 -1.75 -13.54 -2.33
C ARG A 63 -2.98 -13.47 -1.43
N LEU A 64 -2.87 -12.73 -0.32
CA LEU A 64 -3.96 -12.56 0.64
C LEU A 64 -5.18 -11.85 0.03
N LEU A 65 -4.97 -10.79 -0.75
CA LEU A 65 -6.03 -10.04 -1.42
C LEU A 65 -6.74 -10.87 -2.50
N LYS A 66 -5.99 -11.65 -3.29
CA LYS A 66 -6.56 -12.60 -4.26
C LYS A 66 -7.41 -13.67 -3.60
N GLN A 67 -6.98 -14.21 -2.46
CA GLN A 67 -7.77 -15.17 -1.68
C GLN A 67 -9.09 -14.58 -1.17
N ASN A 68 -9.18 -13.26 -1.05
CA ASN A 68 -10.39 -12.54 -0.63
C ASN A 68 -11.15 -11.90 -1.81
N ASN A 69 -10.85 -12.27 -3.07
CA ASN A 69 -11.48 -11.73 -4.28
C ASN A 69 -11.41 -10.21 -4.42
N VAL A 70 -10.36 -9.58 -3.88
CA VAL A 70 -10.14 -8.13 -4.00
C VAL A 70 -9.41 -7.83 -5.32
N LYS A 71 -9.90 -6.84 -6.07
CA LYS A 71 -9.27 -6.35 -7.30
C LYS A 71 -7.94 -5.67 -7.01
N LEU A 72 -6.93 -5.93 -7.84
CA LEU A 72 -5.57 -5.42 -7.65
C LEU A 72 -5.10 -4.60 -8.84
N ILE A 73 -4.39 -3.50 -8.57
CA ILE A 73 -3.56 -2.81 -9.58
C ILE A 73 -2.09 -3.06 -9.24
N VAL A 74 -1.32 -3.54 -10.22
CA VAL A 74 0.11 -3.78 -10.08
C VAL A 74 0.89 -3.07 -11.18
N LEU A 75 2.12 -2.65 -10.88
CA LEU A 75 3.06 -2.17 -11.90
C LEU A 75 3.86 -3.37 -12.44
N ARG A 76 3.68 -3.69 -13.73
CA ARG A 76 4.38 -4.78 -14.43
C ARG A 76 5.53 -4.22 -15.26
N GLY A 77 6.66 -4.92 -15.25
CA GLY A 77 7.86 -4.53 -15.99
C GLY A 77 8.41 -3.14 -15.64
N LYS A 78 8.00 -2.57 -14.49
CA LYS A 78 8.28 -1.19 -14.07
C LYS A 78 7.80 -0.11 -15.07
N SER A 79 6.89 -0.44 -15.99
CA SER A 79 6.52 0.44 -17.11
C SER A 79 5.03 0.66 -17.28
N HIS A 80 4.19 -0.31 -16.91
CA HIS A 80 2.74 -0.22 -17.12
C HIS A 80 1.98 -0.79 -15.94
N LEU A 81 0.76 -0.27 -15.75
CA LEU A 81 -0.17 -0.77 -14.75
C LEU A 81 -1.05 -1.86 -15.34
N GLU A 82 -1.38 -2.86 -14.52
CA GLU A 82 -2.26 -3.96 -14.88
C GLU A 82 -3.28 -4.17 -13.77
N LEU A 83 -4.55 -4.33 -14.15
CA LEU A 83 -5.64 -4.73 -13.26
C LEU A 83 -5.72 -6.26 -13.25
N ILE A 84 -5.55 -6.88 -12.08
CA ILE A 84 -5.52 -8.34 -11.88
C ILE A 84 -6.38 -8.81 -10.72
#